data_AF-A0A524RVD9-F1
#
_entry.id   AF-A0A524RVD9-F1
#
_cell.length_a   1.000
_cell.length_b   1.000
_cell.length_c   1.000
_cell.angle_alpha   90.00
_cell.angle_beta   90.00
_cell.angle_gamma   90.00
#
_symmetry.space_group_name_H-M   'P 1'
#
loop_
_entity.id
_entity.type
_entity.pdbx_description
1 polymer ?
#
loop_
_entity_poly.entity_id
_entity_poly.type
_entity_poly.pdbx_seq_one_letter_code
_entity_poly.pdbx_strand_id
1 'polypeptide(L)'
;MAREAETLLREDAEAFLTWWDGLEAVPLVNKLRHQLEEIREQELLKALSRMGRDLSAREKKVVEALSKGIINKVLHGPVTRLRAPMERAERLKALKVVAELFSLSESEG
;
A
#
# COMPACT_ATOMS: atom_id res chain seq x y z
N MET A 1 0.17 14.97 40.10
CA MET A 1 -0.31 13.57 40.15
C MET A 1 -1.62 13.36 39.40
N ALA A 2 -2.81 13.77 39.89
CA ALA A 2 -4.07 13.50 39.17
C ALA A 2 -4.19 14.21 37.80
N ARG A 3 -3.84 15.49 37.72
CA ARG A 3 -3.85 16.25 36.43
C ARG A 3 -2.82 15.75 35.42
N GLU A 4 -1.64 15.34 35.88
CA GLU A 4 -0.60 14.79 34.99
C GLU A 4 -1.03 13.43 34.42
N ALA A 5 -1.70 12.61 35.23
CA ALA A 5 -2.27 11.35 34.77
C ALA A 5 -3.44 11.55 33.78
N GLU A 6 -4.30 12.55 33.99
CA GLU A 6 -5.36 12.90 33.03
C GLU A 6 -4.82 13.42 31.70
N THR A 7 -3.75 14.24 31.71
CA THR A 7 -3.11 14.72 30.49
C THR A 7 -2.50 13.57 29.70
N LEU A 8 -1.73 12.69 30.37
CA LEU A 8 -1.13 11.53 29.71
C LEU A 8 -2.18 10.58 29.14
N LEU A 9 -3.27 10.34 29.88
CA LEU A 9 -4.38 9.49 29.42
C LEU A 9 -5.08 10.09 28.18
N ARG A 10 -5.20 11.42 28.10
CA ARG A 10 -5.76 12.10 26.93
C ARG A 10 -4.84 11.97 25.71
N GLU A 11 -3.54 12.14 25.90
CA GLU A 11 -2.54 11.96 24.84
C GLU A 11 -2.54 10.52 24.31
N ASP A 12 -2.60 9.52 25.20
CA ASP A 12 -2.70 8.10 24.83
C ASP A 12 -4.00 7.78 24.08
N ALA A 13 -5.12 8.37 24.50
CA ALA A 13 -6.41 8.21 23.82
C ALA A 13 -6.40 8.83 22.41
N GLU A 14 -5.79 10.01 22.24
CA GLU A 14 -5.64 10.68 20.94
C GLU A 14 -4.70 9.89 20.01
N ALA A 15 -3.61 9.34 20.54
CA ALA A 15 -2.70 8.46 19.79
C ALA A 15 -3.41 7.16 19.35
N PHE A 16 -4.21 6.56 20.23
CA PHE A 16 -5.00 5.37 19.90
C PHE A 16 -6.02 5.63 18.79
N LEU A 17 -6.77 6.74 18.87
CA LEU A 17 -7.75 7.11 17.84
C LEU A 17 -7.07 7.39 16.48
N THR A 18 -5.93 8.06 16.50
CA THR A 18 -5.13 8.33 15.29
C THR A 18 -4.65 7.03 14.63
N TRP A 19 -4.20 6.07 15.44
CA TRP A 19 -3.79 4.75 14.96
C TRP A 19 -4.97 3.95 14.41
N TRP A 20 -6.11 3.96 15.11
CA TRP A 20 -7.34 3.29 14.70
C TRP A 20 -7.86 3.82 13.36
N ASP A 21 -7.88 5.14 13.16
CA ASP A 21 -8.25 5.77 11.89
C ASP A 21 -7.31 5.36 10.75
N GLY A 22 -6.04 5.09 11.05
CA GLY A 22 -5.08 4.54 10.09
C GLY A 22 -5.45 3.14 9.57
N LEU A 23 -6.28 2.38 10.29
CA LEU A 23 -6.74 1.06 9.87
C LEU A 23 -7.76 1.14 8.72
N GLU A 24 -8.45 2.26 8.53
CA GLU A 24 -9.38 2.47 7.41
C GLU A 24 -8.68 2.35 6.04
N ALA A 25 -7.37 2.60 5.99
CA ALA A 25 -6.58 2.46 4.76
C ALA A 25 -6.23 1.00 4.41
N VAL A 26 -6.34 0.07 5.36
CA VAL A 26 -5.85 -1.32 5.20
C VAL A 26 -6.53 -2.04 4.03
N PRO A 27 -7.88 -2.05 3.90
CA PRO A 27 -8.54 -2.77 2.81
C PRO A 27 -8.13 -2.24 1.43
N LEU A 28 -8.08 -0.92 1.26
CA LEU A 28 -7.70 -0.31 -0.01
C LEU A 28 -6.23 -0.58 -0.36
N VAL A 29 -5.33 -0.48 0.62
CA VAL A 29 -3.90 -0.80 0.42
C VAL A 29 -3.72 -2.26 -0.02
N ASN A 30 -4.50 -3.19 0.53
CA ASN A 30 -4.46 -4.59 0.12
C ASN A 30 -4.95 -4.78 -1.32
N LYS A 31 -6.07 -4.16 -1.70
CA LYS A 31 -6.57 -4.18 -3.09
C LYS A 31 -5.54 -3.60 -4.07
N LEU A 32 -4.93 -2.46 -3.73
CA LEU A 32 -3.88 -1.83 -4.54
C LEU A 32 -2.66 -2.75 -4.71
N ARG A 33 -2.21 -3.37 -3.62
CA ARG A 33 -1.08 -4.33 -3.65
C ARG A 33 -1.37 -5.51 -4.57
N HIS A 34 -2.57 -6.07 -4.46
CA HIS A 34 -2.99 -7.20 -5.29
C HIS A 34 -2.96 -6.84 -6.78
N GLN A 35 -3.66 -5.78 -7.18
CA GLN A 35 -3.71 -5.36 -8.58
C GLN A 35 -2.32 -5.07 -9.16
N LEU A 36 -1.45 -4.38 -8.40
CA LEU A 36 -0.09 -4.10 -8.88
C LEU A 36 0.78 -5.36 -8.99
N GLU A 37 0.58 -6.34 -8.11
CA GLU A 37 1.28 -7.62 -8.19
C GLU A 37 0.81 -8.46 -9.39
N GLU A 38 -0.50 -8.48 -9.67
CA GLU A 38 -1.03 -9.13 -10.88
C GLU A 38 -0.43 -8.53 -12.16
N ILE A 39 -0.38 -7.20 -12.25
CA ILE A 39 0.26 -6.50 -13.38
C ILE A 39 1.75 -6.89 -13.46
N ARG A 40 2.47 -6.90 -12.32
CA ARG A 40 3.89 -7.26 -12.27
C ARG A 40 4.13 -8.68 -12.78
N GLU A 41 3.32 -9.65 -12.36
CA GLU A 41 3.45 -11.04 -12.78
C GLU A 41 3.19 -11.21 -14.26
N GLN A 42 2.14 -10.58 -14.80
CA GLN A 42 1.83 -10.62 -16.23
C GLN A 42 2.97 -10.04 -17.07
N GLU A 43 3.50 -8.87 -16.70
CA GLU A 43 4.60 -8.25 -17.43
C GLU A 43 5.93 -9.00 -17.26
N LEU A 44 6.18 -9.58 -16.09
CA LEU A 44 7.35 -10.44 -15.87
C LEU A 44 7.29 -11.68 -16.77
N LEU A 45 6.13 -12.35 -16.86
CA LEU A 45 5.96 -13.51 -17.74
C LEU A 45 6.20 -13.15 -19.21
N LYS A 46 5.65 -12.03 -19.67
CA LYS A 46 5.91 -11.50 -21.02
C LYS A 46 7.40 -11.23 -21.24
N ALA A 47 8.08 -10.57 -20.30
CA ALA A 47 9.51 -10.29 -20.39
C ALA A 47 10.33 -11.59 -20.48
N LEU A 48 10.10 -12.53 -19.56
CA LEU A 48 10.82 -13.79 -19.51
C LEU A 48 10.61 -14.64 -20.77
N SER A 49 9.39 -14.66 -21.33
CA SER A 49 9.12 -15.38 -22.58
C SER A 49 9.90 -14.84 -23.79
N ARG A 50 10.22 -13.54 -23.80
CA ARG A 50 10.97 -12.87 -24.88
C ARG A 50 12.48 -13.00 -24.76
N MET A 51 12.98 -13.31 -23.56
CA MET A 51 14.43 -13.44 -23.29
C MET A 51 15.02 -14.80 -23.76
N GLY A 52 14.20 -15.73 -24.23
CA GLY A 52 14.65 -17.00 -24.78
C GLY A 52 14.84 -18.11 -23.74
N ARG A 53 15.09 -19.34 -24.23
CA ARG A 53 15.14 -20.55 -23.39
C ARG A 53 16.43 -20.69 -22.58
N ASP A 54 17.49 -20.01 -22.98
CA ASP A 54 18.82 -20.11 -22.37
C ASP A 54 19.01 -19.19 -21.15
N LEU A 55 17.94 -18.53 -20.70
CA LEU A 55 17.98 -17.64 -19.56
C LEU A 55 18.30 -18.41 -18.27
N SER A 56 19.44 -18.10 -17.66
CA SER A 56 19.89 -18.75 -16.44
C SER A 56 18.95 -18.46 -15.26
N ALA A 57 18.97 -19.34 -14.26
CA ALA A 57 18.22 -19.13 -13.02
C ALA A 57 18.65 -17.84 -12.29
N ARG A 58 19.91 -17.42 -12.44
CA ARG A 58 20.43 -16.17 -11.86
C ARG A 58 19.78 -14.97 -12.55
N GLU A 59 19.74 -14.94 -13.88
CA GLU A 59 19.16 -13.82 -14.63
C GLU A 59 17.65 -13.70 -14.38
N LYS A 60 16.92 -14.83 -14.32
CA LYS A 60 15.50 -14.83 -13.92
C LYS A 60 15.26 -14.13 -12.58
N LYS A 61 16.06 -14.50 -11.56
CA LYS A 61 15.99 -13.87 -10.23
C LYS A 61 16.31 -12.37 -10.26
N VAL A 62 17.25 -11.94 -11.11
CA VAL A 62 17.57 -10.50 -11.25
C VAL A 62 16.39 -9.73 -11.81
N VAL A 63 15.72 -10.23 -12.85
CA VAL A 63 14.54 -9.59 -13.45
C VAL A 63 13.35 -9.61 -12.48
N GLU A 64 13.13 -10.72 -11.77
CA GLU A 64 12.15 -10.81 -10.69
C GLU A 64 12.39 -9.76 -9.60
N ALA A 65 13.63 -9.67 -9.09
CA ALA A 65 14.00 -8.70 -8.06
C ALA A 65 13.83 -7.25 -8.55
N LEU A 66 14.20 -6.96 -9.80
CA LEU A 66 13.97 -5.66 -10.42
C LEU A 66 12.49 -5.30 -10.43
N SER A 67 11.63 -6.18 -10.94
CA SER A 67 10.18 -5.95 -11.03
C SER A 67 9.55 -5.73 -9.64
N LYS A 68 9.93 -6.53 -8.64
CA LYS A 68 9.48 -6.38 -7.25
C LYS A 68 9.97 -5.06 -6.64
N GLY A 69 11.22 -4.67 -6.94
CA GLY A 69 11.79 -3.40 -6.49
C GLY A 69 11.02 -2.18 -7.01
N ILE A 70 10.58 -2.23 -8.28
CA ILE A 70 9.74 -1.17 -8.88
C ILE A 70 8.39 -1.08 -8.15
N ILE A 71 7.68 -2.21 -8.01
CA ILE A 71 6.38 -2.24 -7.31
C ILE A 71 6.49 -1.75 -5.87
N ASN A 72 7.53 -2.18 -5.13
CA ASN A 72 7.76 -1.72 -3.77
C ASN A 72 7.98 -0.20 -3.69
N LYS A 73 8.73 0.39 -4.64
CA LYS A 73 8.94 1.84 -4.69
C LYS A 73 7.67 2.60 -5.02
N VAL A 74 6.86 2.09 -5.96
CA VAL A 74 5.55 2.67 -6.32
C VAL A 74 4.60 2.63 -5.13
N LEU A 75 4.53 1.50 -4.42
CA LEU A 75 3.65 1.31 -3.26
C LEU A 75 4.08 2.09 -2.02
N HIS A 76 5.39 2.31 -1.84
CA HIS A 76 5.90 2.99 -0.64
C HIS A 76 5.24 4.37 -0.45
N GLY A 77 5.23 5.22 -1.47
CA GLY A 77 4.63 6.56 -1.39
C GLY A 77 3.17 6.59 -0.92
N PRO A 78 2.22 5.96 -1.64
CA PRO A 78 0.81 5.97 -1.29
C PRO A 78 0.53 5.24 0.03
N VAL A 79 1.17 4.10 0.30
CA VAL A 79 0.94 3.35 1.55
C VAL A 79 1.42 4.15 2.76
N THR A 80 2.61 4.75 2.68
CA THR A 80 3.16 5.59 3.76
C THR A 80 2.27 6.80 4.00
N ARG A 81 1.82 7.48 2.93
CA ARG A 81 0.92 8.63 3.06
C ARG A 81 -0.43 8.25 3.67
N LEU A 82 -1.07 7.19 3.18
CA LEU A 82 -2.40 6.78 3.65
C LEU A 82 -2.43 6.29 5.12
N ARG A 83 -1.28 5.84 5.64
CA ARG A 83 -1.13 5.39 7.04
C ARG A 83 -0.56 6.46 7.98
N ALA A 84 -0.10 7.58 7.45
CA ALA A 84 0.42 8.67 8.27
C ALA A 84 -0.71 9.28 9.15
N PRO A 85 -0.38 9.86 10.31
CA PRO A 85 -1.29 10.71 11.07
C PRO A 85 -1.81 11.84 10.19
N MET A 86 -3.14 11.96 10.11
CA MET A 86 -3.86 13.04 9.41
C MET A 86 -5.31 13.04 9.88
N GLU A 87 -6.00 14.16 9.66
CA GLU A 87 -7.43 14.29 9.93
C GLU A 87 -8.23 13.23 9.15
N ARG A 88 -9.21 12.62 9.80
CA ARG A 88 -10.03 11.56 9.19
C ARG A 88 -10.68 11.99 7.86
N ALA A 89 -11.16 13.23 7.78
CA ALA A 89 -11.74 13.77 6.55
C ALA A 89 -10.73 13.86 5.38
N GLU A 90 -9.47 14.21 5.68
CA GLU A 90 -8.38 14.22 4.70
C GLU A 90 -8.04 12.78 4.25
N ARG A 91 -7.99 11.84 5.20
CA ARG A 91 -7.75 10.42 4.93
C ARG A 91 -8.80 9.85 3.98
N LEU A 92 -10.09 10.07 4.25
CA LEU A 92 -11.18 9.60 3.40
C LEU A 92 -11.09 10.17 1.99
N LYS A 93 -10.73 11.45 1.85
CA LYS A 93 -10.52 12.08 0.54
C LYS A 93 -9.34 11.42 -0.21
N ALA A 94 -8.22 11.18 0.47
CA ALA A 94 -7.05 10.52 -0.12
C ALA A 94 -7.36 9.07 -0.54
N LEU A 95 -8.08 8.32 0.30
CA LEU A 95 -8.54 6.97 0.00
C LEU A 95 -9.43 6.95 -1.24
N LYS A 96 -10.39 7.87 -1.34
CA LYS A 96 -11.27 7.99 -2.51
C LYS A 96 -10.48 8.26 -3.80
N VAL A 97 -9.53 9.20 -3.77
CA VAL A 97 -8.68 9.49 -4.94
C VAL A 97 -7.88 8.27 -5.36
N VAL A 98 -7.27 7.54 -4.42
CA VAL A 98 -6.52 6.32 -4.74
C VAL A 98 -7.44 5.23 -5.29
N ALA A 99 -8.64 5.09 -4.72
CA ALA A 99 -9.63 4.13 -5.21
C ALA A 99 -10.06 4.43 -6.65
N GLU A 100 -10.30 5.69 -6.99
CA GLU A 100 -10.70 6.12 -8.34
C GLU A 100 -9.56 5.98 -9.35
N LEU A 101 -8.34 6.43 -9.02
CA LEU A 101 -7.19 6.37 -9.93
C LEU A 101 -6.79 4.94 -10.32
N PHE A 102 -7.06 3.97 -9.43
CA PHE A 102 -6.71 2.57 -9.61
C PHE A 102 -7.95 1.67 -9.79
N SER A 103 -9.15 2.26 -9.97
CA SER A 103 -10.40 1.53 -10.13
C SER A 103 -10.64 0.44 -9.05
N LEU A 104 -10.31 0.75 -7.79
CA LEU A 104 -10.37 -0.17 -6.64
C LEU A 104 -11.66 -0.06 -5.82
N SER A 105 -12.58 0.81 -6.21
CA SER A 105 -13.93 0.88 -5.65
C SER A 105 -14.60 -0.49 -5.78
N GLU A 106 -15.49 -0.82 -4.84
CA GLU A 106 -16.26 -2.06 -4.93
C GLU A 106 -16.95 -2.13 -6.29
N SER A 107 -16.50 -3.06 -7.13
CA SER A 107 -17.37 -3.69 -8.10
C SER A 107 -18.46 -4.36 -7.27
N GLU A 108 -19.65 -3.76 -7.24
CA GLU A 108 -20.85 -4.45 -6.78
C GLU A 108 -20.89 -5.81 -7.48
N GLY A 109 -20.71 -6.86 -6.70
CA GLY A 109 -20.79 -8.26 -7.09
C GLY A 109 -21.59 -8.99 -6.04
#